data_AF-A0A9P6YN54-F1
#
_entry.id   AF-A0A9P6YN54-F1
#
_cell.length_a   1.000
_cell.length_b   1.000
_cell.length_c   1.000
_cell.angle_alpha   90.00
_cell.angle_beta   90.00
_cell.angle_gamma   90.00
#
_symmetry.space_group_name_H-M   'P 1'
#
loop_
_entity.id
_entity.type
_entity.pdbx_description
1 polymer ?
#
loop_
_entity_poly.entity_id
_entity_poly.type
_entity_poly.pdbx_seq_one_letter_code
_entity_poly.pdbx_strand_id
1 'polypeptide(L)'
;MQATRLCITAKPLLKGHSVYSTAAGFNFLHNQRFFSFSAQRFNEEETPKTPEADVAEPAEEVEPIKLSRRRRRFHEWMKETGHKFSRPSKGTTNYLAATPFPNNPLFQPRPPLSDATKQEIYEAFVSDSENWTVRKLATKFGISLKRVEAILKLKSTEKEMEMNGVALQKKFAKGMEQLMGVDKTIELLKEPLADVFPNVGKPKFKTLKEDATFGPKDAAKVLNIMPYKDLEKRAIEREQAEFTLPKPNTAEQTAKHTKKFVIVDTSS
;
A
#
# COMPACT_ATOMS: atom_id res chain seq x y z
N MET A 1 52.93 -66.99 12.93
CA MET A 1 53.14 -66.89 11.47
C MET A 1 52.00 -66.02 10.93
N GLN A 2 52.23 -64.72 10.73
CA GLN A 2 52.52 -64.07 9.42
C GLN A 2 51.46 -64.47 8.35
N ALA A 3 50.75 -63.59 7.65
CA ALA A 3 50.92 -62.16 7.38
C ALA A 3 49.60 -61.49 6.95
N THR A 4 49.59 -60.18 7.16
CA THR A 4 48.68 -59.13 6.66
C THR A 4 48.42 -59.15 5.15
N ARG A 5 47.22 -58.71 4.71
CA ARG A 5 47.05 -57.71 3.62
C ARG A 5 45.74 -56.92 3.75
N LEU A 6 45.90 -55.62 3.91
CA LEU A 6 44.93 -54.54 3.70
C LEU A 6 44.75 -54.32 2.20
N CYS A 7 43.52 -54.11 1.72
CA CYS A 7 43.25 -53.48 0.44
C CYS A 7 42.11 -52.46 0.60
N ILE A 8 42.53 -51.21 0.80
CA ILE A 8 41.73 -49.99 0.64
C ILE A 8 41.68 -49.71 -0.87
N THR A 9 40.49 -49.56 -1.45
CA THR A 9 40.34 -49.00 -2.80
C THR A 9 39.56 -47.70 -2.72
N ALA A 10 40.29 -46.61 -2.89
CA ALA A 10 39.79 -45.27 -3.10
C ALA A 10 39.01 -45.20 -4.42
N LYS A 11 37.88 -44.47 -4.43
CA LYS A 11 37.21 -44.02 -5.65
C LYS A 11 37.40 -42.50 -5.79
N PRO A 12 37.78 -41.99 -6.98
CA PRO A 12 38.08 -40.59 -7.17
C PRO A 12 36.83 -39.75 -7.50
N LEU A 13 36.89 -38.51 -7.03
CA LEU A 13 36.48 -37.25 -7.66
C LEU A 13 35.55 -37.33 -8.89
N LEU A 14 34.42 -36.62 -8.82
CA LEU A 14 33.98 -35.69 -9.87
C LEU A 14 33.02 -34.65 -9.27
N LYS A 15 33.54 -33.41 -9.18
CA LYS A 15 32.77 -32.17 -9.01
C LYS A 15 31.90 -31.96 -10.26
N GLY A 16 30.62 -31.69 -10.06
CA GLY A 16 29.73 -31.20 -11.10
C GLY A 16 28.70 -30.26 -10.50
N HIS A 17 29.04 -28.97 -10.42
CA HIS A 17 28.05 -27.92 -10.21
C HIS A 17 27.29 -27.74 -11.53
N SER A 18 26.04 -28.19 -11.60
CA SER A 18 25.13 -27.80 -12.67
C SER A 18 24.50 -26.47 -12.28
N VAL A 19 25.15 -25.38 -12.69
CA VAL A 19 24.55 -24.05 -12.71
C VAL A 19 23.79 -23.96 -14.03
N TYR A 20 22.47 -24.05 -13.98
CA TYR A 20 21.63 -23.64 -15.10
C TYR A 20 21.68 -22.11 -15.19
N SER A 21 22.66 -21.61 -15.92
CA SER A 21 22.73 -20.22 -16.38
C SER A 21 21.88 -20.10 -17.65
N THR A 22 20.62 -19.69 -17.50
CA THR A 22 19.82 -19.21 -18.62
C THR A 22 20.23 -17.77 -18.93
N ALA A 23 21.14 -17.61 -19.89
CA ALA A 23 21.42 -16.34 -20.53
C ALA A 23 20.24 -15.96 -21.44
N ALA A 24 19.21 -15.32 -20.89
CA ALA A 24 18.21 -14.61 -21.67
C ALA A 24 18.72 -13.18 -21.89
N GLY A 25 19.38 -12.96 -23.03
CA GLY A 25 19.72 -11.63 -23.52
C GLY A 25 18.45 -10.84 -23.83
N PHE A 26 17.97 -10.07 -22.86
CA PHE A 26 16.90 -9.11 -23.05
C PHE A 26 17.49 -7.85 -23.68
N ASN A 27 17.41 -7.76 -25.01
CA ASN A 27 17.64 -6.50 -25.73
C ASN A 27 16.47 -5.54 -25.41
N PHE A 28 16.59 -4.80 -24.32
CA PHE A 28 15.77 -3.60 -24.09
C PHE A 28 16.29 -2.49 -25.00
N LEU A 29 15.79 -2.45 -26.24
CA LEU A 29 15.82 -1.21 -27.02
C LEU A 29 14.87 -0.22 -26.36
N HIS A 30 15.48 0.64 -25.56
CA HIS A 30 14.88 1.74 -24.83
C HIS A 30 14.43 2.84 -25.80
N ASN A 31 13.33 2.61 -26.50
CA ASN A 31 12.64 3.69 -27.22
C ASN A 31 11.75 4.45 -26.22
N GLN A 32 12.36 5.34 -25.45
CA GLN A 32 11.60 6.43 -24.83
C GLN A 32 11.13 7.37 -25.93
N ARG A 33 9.91 7.15 -26.40
CA ARG A 33 9.15 8.20 -27.06
C ARG A 33 8.75 9.22 -26.00
N PHE A 34 9.61 10.19 -25.79
CA PHE A 34 9.23 11.42 -25.13
C PHE A 34 8.13 12.06 -25.98
N PHE A 35 6.93 12.16 -25.43
CA PHE A 35 5.91 13.06 -25.96
C PHE A 35 6.34 14.49 -25.59
N SER A 36 7.11 15.13 -26.46
CA SER A 36 7.36 16.57 -26.39
C SER A 36 6.06 17.29 -26.78
N PHE A 37 5.37 17.87 -25.79
CA PHE A 37 4.40 18.93 -26.05
C PHE A 37 5.18 20.17 -26.49
N SER A 38 5.37 20.35 -27.80
CA SER A 38 5.76 21.64 -28.36
C SER A 38 4.53 22.54 -28.40
N ALA A 39 4.26 23.21 -27.27
CA ALA A 39 3.46 24.42 -27.28
C ALA A 39 4.35 25.53 -27.84
N GLN A 40 4.36 25.69 -29.17
CA GLN A 40 4.99 26.83 -29.80
C GLN A 40 4.05 28.01 -29.58
N ARG A 41 4.34 28.77 -28.51
CA ARG A 41 3.84 30.13 -28.30
C ARG A 41 4.13 30.92 -29.58
N PHE A 42 3.08 31.44 -30.20
CA PHE A 42 3.22 32.59 -31.07
C PHE A 42 3.72 33.76 -30.21
N ASN A 43 4.93 34.22 -30.51
CA ASN A 43 5.40 35.52 -30.04
C ASN A 43 4.74 36.56 -30.96
N GLU A 44 3.79 37.31 -30.44
CA GLU A 44 3.35 38.56 -31.04
C GLU A 44 4.29 39.66 -30.52
N GLU A 45 5.14 40.19 -31.40
CA GLU A 45 5.79 41.48 -31.18
C GLU A 45 4.81 42.58 -31.56
N GLU A 46 4.42 43.38 -30.57
CA GLU A 46 3.61 44.58 -30.72
C GLU A 46 4.35 45.64 -31.55
N THR A 47 3.75 46.09 -32.64
CA THR A 47 4.04 47.43 -33.20
C THR A 47 2.72 48.18 -33.43
N PRO A 48 2.60 49.46 -33.03
CA PRO A 48 1.37 50.21 -33.19
C PRO A 48 1.40 50.99 -34.50
N LYS A 49 0.40 50.80 -35.37
CA LYS A 49 0.01 51.79 -36.39
C LYS A 49 -1.52 51.86 -36.51
N THR A 50 -2.01 53.09 -36.41
CA THR A 50 -3.40 53.58 -36.42
C THR A 50 -4.03 53.48 -37.83
N PRO A 51 -5.32 53.82 -38.04
CA PRO A 51 -6.35 52.89 -38.50
C PRO A 51 -6.83 53.18 -39.93
N GLU A 52 -6.94 52.18 -40.79
CA GLU A 52 -7.67 52.29 -42.04
C GLU A 52 -8.60 51.09 -42.21
N ALA A 53 -9.86 51.39 -42.47
CA ALA A 53 -10.92 50.45 -42.72
C ALA A 53 -10.65 49.69 -44.02
N ASP A 54 -10.69 48.36 -43.97
CA ASP A 54 -11.52 47.53 -44.85
C ASP A 54 -11.29 46.04 -44.60
N VAL A 55 -12.36 45.28 -44.83
CA VAL A 55 -12.47 43.82 -44.93
C VAL A 55 -12.50 43.04 -43.60
N ALA A 56 -13.73 42.67 -43.22
CA ALA A 56 -14.00 41.56 -42.31
C ALA A 56 -13.40 40.27 -42.89
N GLU A 57 -12.33 39.80 -42.27
CA GLU A 57 -11.81 38.44 -42.47
C GLU A 57 -12.90 37.43 -42.05
N PRO A 58 -13.30 36.48 -42.93
CA PRO A 58 -14.13 35.38 -42.51
C PRO A 58 -13.34 34.54 -41.51
N ALA A 59 -13.90 34.32 -40.33
CA ALA A 59 -13.36 33.39 -39.34
C ALA A 59 -12.99 32.08 -40.04
N GLU A 60 -11.69 31.77 -40.13
CA GLU A 60 -11.22 30.51 -40.65
C GLU A 60 -11.87 29.39 -39.84
N GLU A 61 -12.82 28.68 -40.46
CA GLU A 61 -13.39 27.46 -39.92
C GLU A 61 -12.27 26.44 -39.82
N VAL A 62 -11.60 26.40 -38.66
CA VAL A 62 -10.59 25.38 -38.34
C VAL A 62 -11.28 24.03 -38.49
N GLU A 63 -11.00 23.32 -39.59
CA GLU A 63 -11.63 22.04 -39.87
C GLU A 63 -11.51 21.13 -38.64
N PRO A 64 -12.62 20.52 -38.19
CA PRO A 64 -12.59 19.73 -36.98
C PRO A 64 -11.60 18.58 -37.19
N ILE A 65 -10.52 18.61 -36.41
CA ILE A 65 -9.49 17.56 -36.38
C ILE A 65 -10.18 16.21 -36.40
N LYS A 66 -10.03 15.45 -37.49
CA LYS A 66 -10.73 14.18 -37.71
C LYS A 66 -10.26 13.18 -36.66
N LEU A 67 -10.99 13.10 -35.55
CA LEU A 67 -10.64 12.23 -34.44
C LEU A 67 -10.76 10.76 -34.86
N SER A 68 -9.82 9.93 -34.40
CA SER A 68 -9.89 8.49 -34.65
C SER A 68 -11.19 7.89 -34.09
N ARG A 69 -11.69 6.82 -34.72
CA ARG A 69 -12.91 6.11 -34.27
C ARG A 69 -12.87 5.75 -32.79
N ARG A 70 -11.70 5.33 -32.28
CA ARG A 70 -11.49 5.01 -30.86
C ARG A 70 -11.66 6.23 -29.96
N ARG A 71 -11.09 7.37 -30.37
CA ARG A 71 -11.20 8.63 -29.61
C ARG A 71 -12.64 9.16 -29.60
N ARG A 72 -13.37 9.03 -30.71
CA ARG A 72 -14.80 9.35 -30.77
C ARG A 72 -15.61 8.51 -29.78
N ARG A 73 -15.43 7.18 -29.78
CA ARG A 73 -16.09 6.27 -28.83
C ARG A 73 -15.76 6.60 -27.37
N PHE A 74 -14.51 6.95 -27.08
CA PHE A 74 -14.11 7.41 -25.75
C PHE A 74 -14.86 8.70 -25.34
N HIS A 75 -14.96 9.69 -26.23
CA HIS A 75 -15.68 10.92 -25.92
C HIS A 75 -17.20 10.70 -25.78
N GLU A 76 -17.79 9.78 -26.54
CA GLU A 76 -19.18 9.35 -26.35
C GLU A 76 -19.36 8.76 -24.93
N TRP A 77 -18.48 7.83 -24.52
CA TRP A 77 -18.50 7.26 -23.17
C TRP A 77 -18.27 8.31 -22.06
N MET A 78 -17.32 9.24 -22.24
CA MET A 78 -17.04 10.32 -21.29
C MET A 78 -18.20 11.29 -21.10
N LYS A 79 -19.04 11.48 -22.13
CA LYS A 79 -20.25 12.32 -22.04
C LYS A 79 -21.37 11.60 -21.29
N GLU A 80 -21.47 10.29 -21.46
CA GLU A 80 -22.47 9.45 -20.79
C GLU A 80 -21.97 9.04 -19.39
N THR A 81 -21.56 7.78 -19.24
CA THR A 81 -21.21 7.17 -17.95
C THR A 81 -19.91 7.72 -17.34
N GLY A 82 -18.95 8.12 -18.19
CA GLY A 82 -17.66 8.64 -17.76
C GLY A 82 -17.73 9.99 -17.04
N HIS A 83 -18.81 10.76 -17.25
CA HIS A 83 -18.97 12.08 -16.65
C HIS A 83 -18.95 12.04 -15.11
N LYS A 84 -19.49 10.96 -14.53
CA LYS A 84 -19.50 10.72 -13.07
C LYS A 84 -18.10 10.71 -12.45
N PHE A 85 -17.09 10.32 -13.22
CA PHE A 85 -15.70 10.19 -12.74
C PHE A 85 -14.86 11.44 -13.00
N SER A 86 -15.43 12.47 -13.66
CA SER A 86 -14.75 13.74 -13.91
C SER A 86 -14.45 14.50 -12.60
N ARG A 87 -15.34 14.40 -11.61
CA ARG A 87 -15.15 14.98 -10.29
C ARG A 87 -15.26 13.89 -9.20
N PRO A 88 -14.43 13.95 -8.15
CA PRO A 88 -14.54 13.07 -7.00
C PRO A 88 -15.91 13.16 -6.32
N SER A 89 -16.49 12.03 -5.94
CA SER A 89 -17.60 12.01 -4.99
C SER A 89 -17.07 12.31 -3.59
N LYS A 90 -17.70 13.26 -2.89
CA LYS A 90 -17.32 13.62 -1.53
C LYS A 90 -17.74 12.53 -0.54
N GLY A 91 -16.84 12.14 0.37
CA GLY A 91 -17.12 11.23 1.48
C GLY A 91 -17.35 9.76 1.10
N THR A 92 -17.22 9.42 -0.18
CA THR A 92 -17.46 8.07 -0.69
C THR A 92 -16.47 7.72 -1.80
N THR A 93 -16.15 6.44 -1.92
CA THR A 93 -15.27 5.90 -2.94
C THR A 93 -15.98 5.85 -4.30
N ASN A 94 -15.50 6.62 -5.27
CA ASN A 94 -16.06 6.66 -6.64
C ASN A 94 -15.48 5.54 -7.52
N TYR A 95 -15.81 4.29 -7.21
CA TYR A 95 -15.37 3.15 -8.03
C TYR A 95 -16.20 3.02 -9.31
N LEU A 96 -15.61 2.38 -10.34
CA LEU A 96 -16.27 2.11 -11.63
C LEU A 96 -17.53 1.24 -11.45
N ALA A 97 -17.46 0.28 -10.52
CA ALA A 97 -18.55 -0.60 -10.12
C ALA A 97 -18.66 -0.61 -8.57
N ALA A 98 -19.31 -1.64 -8.00
CA ALA A 98 -19.30 -1.84 -6.54
C ALA A 98 -17.86 -2.04 -5.97
N THR A 99 -16.99 -2.63 -6.78
CA THR A 99 -15.56 -2.79 -6.51
C THR A 99 -14.72 -1.90 -7.43
N PRO A 100 -13.49 -1.54 -7.03
CA PRO A 100 -12.59 -0.74 -7.89
C PRO A 100 -12.28 -1.45 -9.22
N PHE A 101 -12.17 -2.78 -9.19
CA PHE A 101 -11.93 -3.60 -10.36
C PHE A 101 -13.16 -4.50 -10.62
N PRO A 102 -13.95 -4.24 -11.68
CA PRO A 102 -15.15 -5.01 -11.95
C PRO A 102 -14.87 -6.51 -12.21
N ASN A 103 -13.69 -6.81 -12.78
CA ASN A 103 -13.28 -8.18 -13.09
C ASN A 103 -12.69 -8.93 -11.88
N ASN A 104 -12.47 -8.27 -10.74
CA ASN A 104 -11.92 -8.89 -9.53
C ASN A 104 -12.79 -8.56 -8.30
N PRO A 105 -13.79 -9.42 -7.98
CA PRO A 105 -14.66 -9.20 -6.83
C PRO A 105 -13.98 -9.46 -5.48
N LEU A 106 -12.85 -10.16 -5.45
CA LEU A 106 -12.10 -10.48 -4.22
C LEU A 106 -11.37 -9.25 -3.66
N PHE A 107 -11.03 -8.28 -4.52
CA PHE A 107 -10.35 -7.07 -4.09
C PHE A 107 -11.37 -6.01 -3.63
N GLN A 108 -11.62 -6.01 -2.32
CA GLN A 108 -12.52 -5.06 -1.65
C GLN A 108 -11.71 -4.21 -0.67
N PRO A 109 -11.23 -3.02 -1.08
CA PRO A 109 -10.43 -2.17 -0.21
C PRO A 109 -11.27 -1.67 0.96
N ARG A 110 -10.76 -1.88 2.18
CA ARG A 110 -11.32 -1.28 3.40
C ARG A 110 -10.96 0.22 3.45
N PRO A 111 -11.83 1.09 3.99
CA PRO A 111 -11.49 2.49 4.16
C PRO A 111 -10.29 2.65 5.11
N PRO A 112 -9.42 3.66 4.92
CA PRO A 112 -8.33 3.93 5.85
C PRO A 112 -8.85 4.59 7.12
N LEU A 113 -8.02 4.63 8.18
CA LEU A 113 -8.32 5.37 9.41
C LEU A 113 -8.18 6.89 9.19
N SER A 114 -9.01 7.67 9.85
CA SER A 114 -8.92 9.14 9.85
C SER A 114 -7.68 9.62 10.58
N ASP A 115 -7.18 10.77 10.17
CA ASP A 115 -6.07 11.45 10.83
C ASP A 115 -6.44 11.84 12.26
N ALA A 116 -7.69 12.25 12.49
CA ALA A 116 -8.22 12.53 13.82
C ALA A 116 -8.15 11.30 14.75
N THR A 117 -8.53 10.11 14.28
CA THR A 117 -8.45 8.89 15.10
C THR A 117 -7.00 8.45 15.32
N LYS A 118 -6.12 8.61 14.32
CA LYS A 118 -4.68 8.38 14.50
C LYS A 118 -4.06 9.32 15.53
N GLN A 119 -4.50 10.57 15.53
CA GLN A 119 -4.08 11.59 16.48
C GLN A 119 -4.56 11.24 17.90
N GLU A 120 -5.82 10.82 18.08
CA GLU A 120 -6.34 10.34 19.38
C GLU A 120 -5.53 9.15 19.92
N ILE A 121 -5.19 8.18 19.07
CA ILE A 121 -4.36 7.02 19.44
C ILE A 121 -2.99 7.48 19.95
N TYR A 122 -2.37 8.43 19.24
CA TYR A 122 -1.06 8.95 19.61
C TYR A 122 -1.11 9.76 20.92
N GLU A 123 -2.09 10.64 21.07
CA GLU A 123 -2.28 11.45 22.29
C GLU A 123 -2.54 10.59 23.52
N ALA A 124 -3.38 9.56 23.41
CA ALA A 124 -3.63 8.61 24.49
C ALA A 124 -2.35 7.84 24.89
N PHE A 125 -1.51 7.47 23.92
CA PHE A 125 -0.25 6.80 24.21
C PHE A 125 0.77 7.73 24.88
N VAL A 126 0.82 9.00 24.44
CA VAL A 126 1.73 10.02 24.99
C VAL A 126 1.30 10.46 26.39
N SER A 127 -0.01 10.51 26.69
CA SER A 127 -0.50 10.90 28.01
C SER A 127 -0.09 9.89 29.09
N ASP A 128 -0.36 8.60 28.85
CA ASP A 128 -0.11 7.55 29.84
C ASP A 128 0.38 6.25 29.16
N SER A 129 1.67 6.16 28.89
CA SER A 129 2.26 5.01 28.19
C SER A 129 2.04 3.66 28.91
N GLU A 130 2.01 3.67 30.25
CA GLU A 130 1.78 2.46 31.06
C GLU A 130 0.31 1.99 30.98
N ASN A 131 -0.63 2.92 31.09
CA ASN A 131 -2.07 2.61 31.08
C ASN A 131 -2.59 2.32 29.68
N TRP A 132 -2.06 3.00 28.66
CA TRP A 132 -2.45 2.89 27.26
C TRP A 132 -1.44 2.07 26.46
N THR A 133 -1.25 0.80 26.84
CA THR A 133 -0.46 -0.15 26.06
C THR A 133 -1.03 -0.34 24.66
N VAL A 134 -0.18 -0.66 23.67
CA VAL A 134 -0.56 -0.98 22.28
C VAL A 134 -1.74 -1.96 22.21
N ARG A 135 -1.73 -3.01 23.05
CA ARG A 135 -2.82 -3.99 23.13
C ARG A 135 -4.17 -3.39 23.53
N LYS A 136 -4.16 -2.47 24.49
CA LYS A 136 -5.38 -1.83 25.00
C LYS A 136 -5.95 -0.87 23.97
N LEU A 137 -5.09 -0.11 23.30
CA LEU A 137 -5.46 0.77 22.18
C LEU A 137 -6.04 -0.05 21.02
N ALA A 138 -5.35 -1.12 20.60
CA ALA A 138 -5.82 -2.05 19.59
C ALA A 138 -7.21 -2.62 19.90
N THR A 139 -7.44 -3.03 21.15
CA THR A 139 -8.73 -3.57 21.60
C THR A 139 -9.82 -2.50 21.65
N LYS A 140 -9.50 -1.27 22.10
CA LYS A 140 -10.45 -0.13 22.16
C LYS A 140 -10.93 0.27 20.77
N PHE A 141 -10.00 0.44 19.83
CA PHE A 141 -10.29 0.94 18.49
C PHE A 141 -10.61 -0.17 17.47
N GLY A 142 -10.42 -1.45 17.82
CA GLY A 142 -10.67 -2.58 16.93
C GLY A 142 -9.63 -2.71 15.80
N ILE A 143 -8.39 -2.34 16.10
CA ILE A 143 -7.25 -2.27 15.18
C ILE A 143 -6.23 -3.37 15.55
N SER A 144 -5.44 -3.84 14.60
CA SER A 144 -4.36 -4.80 14.75
C SER A 144 -3.18 -4.17 15.49
N LEU A 145 -2.43 -4.98 16.25
CA LEU A 145 -1.28 -4.50 17.02
C LEU A 145 -0.28 -3.79 16.11
N LYS A 146 0.12 -4.46 15.02
CA LYS A 146 1.03 -3.90 14.00
C LYS A 146 0.58 -2.56 13.43
N ARG A 147 -0.73 -2.38 13.19
CA ARG A 147 -1.23 -1.11 12.67
C ARG A 147 -1.15 0.00 13.72
N VAL A 148 -1.48 -0.28 14.99
CA VAL A 148 -1.31 0.70 16.07
C VAL A 148 0.15 1.11 16.21
N GLU A 149 1.08 0.16 16.20
CA GLU A 149 2.51 0.45 16.25
C GLU A 149 2.97 1.33 15.09
N ALA A 150 2.52 1.04 13.87
CA ALA A 150 2.81 1.83 12.69
C ALA A 150 2.26 3.26 12.82
N ILE A 151 1.04 3.42 13.36
CA ILE A 151 0.45 4.75 13.63
C ILE A 151 1.32 5.53 14.61
N LEU A 152 1.71 4.92 15.73
CA LEU A 152 2.55 5.57 16.74
C LEU A 152 3.90 6.00 16.15
N LYS A 153 4.54 5.12 15.35
CA LYS A 153 5.80 5.43 14.65
C LYS A 153 5.62 6.59 13.67
N LEU A 154 4.63 6.53 12.78
CA LEU A 154 4.40 7.57 11.78
C LEU A 154 4.05 8.92 12.41
N LYS A 155 3.24 8.93 13.47
CA LYS A 155 2.90 10.16 14.21
C LYS A 155 4.11 10.72 14.96
N SER A 156 4.97 9.88 15.54
CA SER A 156 6.22 10.35 16.14
C SER A 156 7.12 11.04 15.10
N THR A 157 7.30 10.45 13.93
CA THR A 157 8.06 11.05 12.83
C THR A 157 7.40 12.32 12.28
N GLU A 158 6.07 12.37 12.21
CA GLU A 158 5.34 13.59 11.84
C GLU A 158 5.66 14.74 12.81
N LYS A 159 5.66 14.48 14.13
CA LYS A 159 6.01 15.47 15.15
C LYS A 159 7.48 15.89 15.07
N GLU A 160 8.39 14.96 14.82
CA GLU A 160 9.80 15.30 14.55
C GLU A 160 9.94 16.20 13.31
N MET A 161 9.18 15.96 12.25
CA MET A 161 9.17 16.81 11.05
C MET A 161 8.61 18.21 11.34
N GLU A 162 7.54 18.32 12.14
CA GLU A 162 7.02 19.62 12.61
C GLU A 162 8.08 20.38 13.42
N MET A 163 8.78 19.70 14.33
CA MET A 163 9.89 20.28 15.11
C MET A 163 11.06 20.74 14.23
N ASN A 164 11.35 19.98 13.16
CA ASN A 164 12.36 20.33 12.17
C ASN A 164 11.92 21.46 11.21
N GLY A 165 10.71 22.00 11.35
CA GLY A 165 10.18 23.09 10.54
C GLY A 165 9.76 22.67 9.12
N VAL A 166 9.55 21.37 8.88
CA VAL A 166 9.07 20.88 7.58
C VAL A 166 7.57 21.17 7.46
N ALA A 167 7.17 21.87 6.39
CA ALA A 167 5.77 22.16 6.13
C ALA A 167 5.00 20.87 5.72
N LEU A 168 4.08 20.43 6.57
CA LEU A 168 3.25 19.24 6.34
C LEU A 168 2.08 19.52 5.38
N GLN A 169 1.81 18.59 4.46
CA GLN A 169 0.73 18.67 3.48
C GLN A 169 -0.64 18.25 4.07
N LYS A 170 -1.15 19.00 5.06
CA LYS A 170 -2.42 18.68 5.75
C LYS A 170 -3.66 18.78 4.85
N LYS A 171 -3.69 19.75 3.92
CA LYS A 171 -4.79 19.93 2.95
C LYS A 171 -4.94 18.71 2.04
N PHE A 172 -3.83 18.20 1.52
CA PHE A 172 -3.81 17.03 0.66
C PHE A 172 -4.32 15.78 1.40
N ALA A 173 -3.84 15.56 2.64
CA ALA A 173 -4.30 14.46 3.47
C ALA A 173 -5.83 14.50 3.67
N LYS A 174 -6.37 15.67 4.03
CA LYS A 174 -7.82 15.88 4.18
C LYS A 174 -8.61 15.61 2.89
N GLY A 175 -8.06 16.02 1.74
CA GLY A 175 -8.65 15.72 0.42
C GLY A 175 -8.67 14.22 0.10
N MET A 176 -7.61 13.49 0.48
CA MET A 176 -7.52 12.05 0.30
C MET A 176 -8.53 11.30 1.18
N GLU A 177 -8.69 11.71 2.44
CA GLU A 177 -9.70 11.12 3.34
C GLU A 177 -11.11 11.25 2.79
N GLN A 178 -11.42 12.41 2.21
CA GLN A 178 -12.70 12.67 1.57
C GLN A 178 -12.94 11.75 0.36
N LEU A 179 -11.91 11.42 -0.41
CA LEU A 179 -12.01 10.50 -1.56
C LEU A 179 -12.15 9.03 -1.12
N MET A 180 -11.51 8.65 -0.02
CA MET A 180 -11.44 7.27 0.46
C MET A 180 -12.63 6.87 1.34
N GLY A 181 -13.50 7.82 1.71
CA GLY A 181 -14.72 7.57 2.48
C GLY A 181 -14.42 7.03 3.87
N VAL A 182 -13.56 7.74 4.59
CA VAL A 182 -13.06 7.38 5.93
C VAL A 182 -14.15 7.37 7.00
N ASP A 183 -15.16 8.23 6.88
CA ASP A 183 -16.24 8.41 7.88
C ASP A 183 -17.26 7.26 7.92
N LYS A 184 -17.01 6.15 7.18
CA LYS A 184 -17.86 4.95 7.22
C LYS A 184 -17.73 4.24 8.57
N THR A 185 -18.80 3.54 8.96
CA THR A 185 -18.98 2.91 10.27
C THR A 185 -17.76 2.10 10.73
N ILE A 186 -17.34 2.35 11.98
CA ILE A 186 -16.24 1.68 12.71
C ILE A 186 -16.35 0.15 12.63
N GLU A 187 -17.56 -0.39 12.49
CA GLU A 187 -17.82 -1.83 12.33
C GLU A 187 -17.12 -2.45 11.11
N LEU A 188 -17.05 -1.73 9.98
CA LEU A 188 -16.35 -2.20 8.78
C LEU A 188 -14.82 -2.21 8.95
N LEU A 189 -14.32 -1.47 9.92
CA LEU A 189 -12.89 -1.30 10.20
C LEU A 189 -12.36 -2.33 11.19
N LYS A 190 -13.22 -3.12 11.83
CA LYS A 190 -12.79 -4.10 12.83
C LYS A 190 -11.88 -5.16 12.18
N GLU A 191 -10.69 -5.27 12.73
CA GLU A 191 -9.68 -6.24 12.31
C GLU A 191 -9.25 -7.13 13.49
N PRO A 192 -8.75 -8.34 13.21
CA PRO A 192 -8.17 -9.18 14.25
C PRO A 192 -6.95 -8.47 14.88
N LEU A 193 -6.73 -8.72 16.17
CA LEU A 193 -5.58 -8.14 16.88
C LEU A 193 -4.24 -8.59 16.28
N ALA A 194 -4.17 -9.85 15.86
CA ALA A 194 -3.02 -10.47 15.20
C ALA A 194 -3.49 -11.42 14.10
N ASP A 195 -2.78 -11.44 12.98
CA ASP A 195 -3.06 -12.37 11.87
C ASP A 195 -2.44 -13.74 12.17
N VAL A 196 -3.28 -14.76 12.32
CA VAL A 196 -2.84 -16.13 12.59
C VAL A 196 -3.11 -17.01 11.39
N PHE A 197 -2.05 -17.50 10.78
CA PHE A 197 -2.10 -18.50 9.72
C PHE A 197 -1.61 -19.85 10.27
N PRO A 198 -2.50 -20.77 10.67
CA PRO A 198 -2.09 -22.10 11.08
C PRO A 198 -1.57 -22.88 9.87
N ASN A 199 -0.51 -23.67 10.06
CA ASN A 199 -0.05 -24.59 9.04
C ASN A 199 -1.03 -25.78 8.96
N VAL A 200 -1.96 -25.73 8.01
CA VAL A 200 -2.93 -26.80 7.79
C VAL A 200 -2.35 -27.87 6.87
N GLY A 201 -2.31 -29.11 7.36
CA GLY A 201 -1.87 -30.26 6.58
C GLY A 201 -2.98 -30.86 5.72
N LYS A 202 -2.77 -32.10 5.27
CA LYS A 202 -3.79 -32.88 4.56
C LYS A 202 -5.02 -33.12 5.47
N PRO A 203 -6.24 -33.18 4.90
CA PRO A 203 -7.43 -33.51 5.68
C PRO A 203 -7.27 -34.89 6.33
N LYS A 204 -7.63 -35.01 7.62
CA LYS A 204 -7.61 -36.26 8.38
C LYS A 204 -9.01 -36.58 8.89
N PHE A 205 -9.44 -37.82 8.72
CA PHE A 205 -10.70 -38.33 9.26
C PHE A 205 -10.38 -39.36 10.34
N LYS A 206 -11.05 -39.26 11.50
CA LYS A 206 -10.89 -40.18 12.63
C LYS A 206 -12.25 -40.73 13.01
N THR A 207 -12.37 -42.04 13.14
CA THR A 207 -13.56 -42.69 13.67
C THR A 207 -13.64 -42.46 15.17
N LEU A 208 -14.81 -42.07 15.65
CA LEU A 208 -15.12 -41.84 17.05
C LEU A 208 -16.36 -42.66 17.42
N LYS A 209 -16.53 -42.95 18.71
CA LYS A 209 -17.79 -43.53 19.20
C LYS A 209 -18.91 -42.51 19.04
N GLU A 210 -20.13 -43.00 18.85
CA GLU A 210 -21.30 -42.16 18.57
C GLU A 210 -21.55 -41.10 19.66
N ASP A 211 -21.33 -41.46 20.92
CA ASP A 211 -21.53 -40.55 22.06
C ASP A 211 -20.29 -39.70 22.41
N ALA A 212 -19.19 -39.83 21.68
CA ALA A 212 -17.95 -39.13 22.00
C ALA A 212 -18.00 -37.66 21.55
N THR A 213 -17.79 -36.72 22.49
CA THR A 213 -17.61 -35.30 22.14
C THR A 213 -16.21 -35.05 21.59
N PHE A 214 -16.12 -34.37 20.44
CA PHE A 214 -14.86 -34.03 19.80
C PHE A 214 -14.67 -32.52 19.68
N GLY A 215 -13.72 -31.97 20.45
CA GLY A 215 -13.45 -30.54 20.47
C GLY A 215 -12.27 -30.10 19.59
N PRO A 216 -12.07 -28.77 19.43
CA PRO A 216 -10.90 -28.23 18.73
C PRO A 216 -9.55 -28.63 19.37
N LYS A 217 -9.51 -28.84 20.69
CA LYS A 217 -8.31 -29.31 21.40
C LYS A 217 -7.96 -30.75 21.03
N ASP A 218 -8.97 -31.60 20.93
CA ASP A 218 -8.80 -33.01 20.53
C ASP A 218 -8.39 -33.11 19.06
N ALA A 219 -8.98 -32.26 18.20
CA ALA A 219 -8.57 -32.10 16.81
C ALA A 219 -7.10 -31.70 16.69
N ALA A 220 -6.64 -30.72 17.47
CA ALA A 220 -5.25 -30.29 17.50
C ALA A 220 -4.31 -31.44 17.90
N LYS A 221 -4.70 -32.24 18.89
CA LYS A 221 -3.97 -33.45 19.30
C LYS A 221 -3.88 -34.49 18.19
N VAL A 222 -4.95 -34.75 17.44
CA VAL A 222 -4.96 -35.68 16.30
C VAL A 222 -4.09 -35.18 15.13
N LEU A 223 -4.04 -33.86 14.95
CA LEU A 223 -3.21 -33.22 13.93
C LEU A 223 -1.74 -33.08 14.35
N ASN A 224 -1.42 -33.32 15.63
CA ASN A 224 -0.12 -33.04 16.26
C ASN A 224 0.26 -31.54 16.17
N ILE A 225 -0.72 -30.65 16.36
CA ILE A 225 -0.56 -29.19 16.29
C ILE A 225 -1.01 -28.57 17.62
N MET A 226 -0.54 -27.36 17.91
CA MET A 226 -1.07 -26.54 19.00
C MET A 226 -2.53 -26.13 18.75
N PRO A 227 -3.39 -26.08 19.79
CA PRO A 227 -4.74 -25.55 19.65
C PRO A 227 -4.74 -24.12 19.11
N TYR A 228 -5.70 -23.81 18.24
CA TYR A 228 -5.79 -22.50 17.57
C TYR A 228 -5.82 -21.31 18.56
N LYS A 229 -6.57 -21.42 19.68
CA LYS A 229 -6.61 -20.38 20.72
C LYS A 229 -5.26 -20.09 21.37
N ASP A 230 -4.40 -21.11 21.48
CA ASP A 230 -3.07 -20.94 22.08
C ASP A 230 -2.09 -20.36 21.04
N LEU A 231 -2.28 -20.67 19.76
CA LEU A 231 -1.58 -20.01 18.65
C LEU A 231 -1.89 -18.51 18.60
N GLU A 232 -3.16 -18.12 18.74
CA GLU A 232 -3.58 -16.72 18.81
C GLU A 232 -2.94 -15.98 19.98
N LYS A 233 -2.97 -16.56 21.19
CA LYS A 233 -2.31 -15.95 22.36
C LYS A 233 -0.82 -15.73 22.13
N ARG A 234 -0.12 -16.74 21.62
CA ARG A 234 1.31 -16.64 21.31
C ARG A 234 1.62 -15.61 20.23
N ALA A 235 0.75 -15.48 19.21
CA ALA A 235 0.92 -14.45 18.18
C ALA A 235 0.77 -13.05 18.77
N ILE A 236 -0.26 -12.85 19.60
CA ILE A 236 -0.52 -11.60 20.32
C ILE A 236 0.63 -11.22 21.27
N GLU A 237 1.16 -12.19 22.03
CA GLU A 237 2.30 -12.01 22.94
C GLU A 237 3.58 -11.65 22.18
N ARG A 238 3.84 -12.32 21.04
CA ARG A 238 5.01 -12.05 20.21
C ARG A 238 5.00 -10.63 19.66
N GLU A 239 3.87 -10.17 19.11
CA GLU A 239 3.74 -8.82 18.58
C GLU A 239 3.91 -7.76 19.69
N GLN A 240 3.33 -7.99 20.88
CA GLN A 240 3.50 -7.08 22.02
C GLN A 240 4.95 -6.90 22.47
N ALA A 241 5.75 -7.96 22.46
CA ALA A 241 7.14 -7.91 22.89
C ALA A 241 8.06 -7.14 21.92
N GLU A 242 7.65 -6.98 20.66
CA GLU A 242 8.46 -6.37 19.60
C GLU A 242 8.42 -4.83 19.64
N PHE A 243 7.40 -4.24 20.27
CA PHE A 243 7.19 -2.81 20.18
C PHE A 243 8.13 -2.00 21.08
N THR A 244 8.99 -1.20 20.45
CA THR A 244 9.72 -0.09 21.08
C THR A 244 9.60 1.14 20.20
N LEU A 245 9.30 2.30 20.80
CA LEU A 245 9.33 3.57 20.06
C LEU A 245 10.75 3.86 19.56
N PRO A 246 10.90 4.42 18.34
CA PRO A 246 12.17 4.95 17.91
C PRO A 246 12.61 6.02 18.92
N LYS A 247 13.79 5.85 19.50
CA LYS A 247 14.38 6.90 20.33
C LYS A 247 14.69 8.08 19.41
N PRO A 248 14.37 9.33 19.80
CA PRO A 248 14.80 10.48 19.02
C PRO A 248 16.32 10.40 18.90
N ASN A 249 16.81 10.31 17.67
CA ASN A 249 18.21 10.03 17.39
C ASN A 249 19.12 10.97 18.19
N THR A 250 19.93 10.42 19.08
CA THR A 250 21.26 10.99 19.34
C THR A 250 21.97 11.01 17.99
N ALA A 251 22.36 12.19 17.54
CA ALA A 251 22.79 12.46 16.17
C ALA A 251 23.99 11.60 15.72
N GLU A 252 23.74 10.41 15.19
CA GLU A 252 24.72 9.70 14.38
C GLU A 252 24.62 10.19 12.94
N GLN A 253 25.59 11.03 12.60
CA GLN A 253 25.82 11.61 11.30
C GLN A 253 26.22 10.51 10.29
N THR A 254 25.26 9.98 9.52
CA THR A 254 25.60 9.41 8.22
C THR A 254 25.05 10.31 7.13
N ALA A 255 25.88 11.27 6.71
CA ALA A 255 25.64 12.14 5.58
C ALA A 255 25.57 11.32 4.28
N LYS A 256 24.37 10.84 3.93
CA LYS A 256 24.06 10.41 2.56
C LYS A 256 23.33 11.54 1.87
N HIS A 257 23.98 12.10 0.85
CA HIS A 257 23.45 13.21 0.05
C HIS A 257 22.26 12.72 -0.78
N THR A 258 21.06 12.74 -0.23
CA THR A 258 19.83 12.53 -0.99
C THR A 258 19.38 13.89 -1.54
N LYS A 259 19.19 13.97 -2.85
CA LYS A 259 18.58 15.14 -3.48
C LYS A 259 17.15 15.26 -2.93
N LYS A 260 16.91 16.26 -2.08
CA LYS A 260 15.59 16.54 -1.51
C LYS A 260 14.70 17.14 -2.60
N PHE A 261 13.94 16.30 -3.29
CA PHE A 261 12.78 16.77 -4.05
C PHE A 261 11.64 16.99 -3.05
N VAL A 262 11.44 18.24 -2.65
CA VAL A 262 10.28 18.65 -1.85
C VAL A 262 9.22 19.12 -2.84
N ILE A 263 8.16 18.33 -2.99
CA ILE A 263 6.96 18.78 -3.73
C ILE A 263 6.19 19.68 -2.77
N VAL A 264 6.38 20.99 -2.90
CA VAL A 264 5.58 21.98 -2.17
C VAL A 264 4.30 22.22 -2.99
N ASP A 265 3.14 22.06 -2.35
CA ASP A 265 1.84 22.37 -2.95
C ASP A 265 1.68 23.89 -3.01
N THR A 266 1.59 24.45 -4.21
CA THR A 266 1.47 25.90 -4.46
C THR A 266 0.02 26.37 -4.57
N SER A 267 -0.96 25.50 -4.31
CA SER A 267 -2.37 25.89 -4.33
C SER A 267 -2.74 26.74 -3.09
N SER A 268 -2.72 28.06 -3.30
CA SER A 268 -3.30 29.06 -2.39
C SER A 268 -4.81 29.03 -2.44
#